data_AF-A0A1F3YNV9-F1
#
_entry.id   AF-A0A1F3YNV9-F1
#
_cell.length_a   1.000
_cell.length_b   1.000
_cell.length_c   1.000
_cell.angle_alpha   90.00
_cell.angle_beta   90.00
_cell.angle_gamma   90.00
#
_symmetry.space_group_name_H-M   'P 1'
#
loop_
_entity.id
_entity.type
_entity.pdbx_description
1 polymer ?
#
loop_
_entity_poly.entity_id
_entity_poly.type
_entity_poly.pdbx_seq_one_letter_code
_entity_poly.pdbx_strand_id
1 'polypeptide(L)'
;MLALRALVLAAACMLPAIAPAQVARGIIFKVRPGYGPHTHQASRWISRRVGVEDDSVAVDVARPGPAARLHRRLAQLKGDPRIEYAEPNFLGKFEDVPAPAGAPNDPEAANAWWIDAVAARQAWAVSRGRDVTVALLDTGVDLSHPDLAPNMRSDGFNFGDGNPTPQDQVGHGTNVAGLVAAVCNNGAGACGIADQARLLPVKISQGATLTFDSATLAEAIDYAILHGAQVINLSLTLSDQTQTVASALERALAAGIAVVAAAGNGGGTVSFPANYPGIIGVSSVNQSGQLVSTANRGPQVAVLAPGTHMVSTRLGGGAGTIQDGTSFASPLVAGTVAQLLAVDPSLSRDQIRSNLMGSGTSVTDASGTYVALNSGKSVVSLLPDLIASGQSFASSDALTVAYSLPALGSAVDLYVAVDTPFGPFCLLPSGIWSDASQAGYQPVATSYLGLATAQGTLFGQGGPFPTLSLAGLPSGRYVWLIAAVSRSSGKVVGTIVESPISIVAQ
;
A
#
# COMPACT_ATOMS: atom_id res chain seq x y z
N MET A 1 61.65 10.58 15.58
CA MET A 1 61.21 10.83 14.18
C MET A 1 59.87 10.12 14.01
N LEU A 2 58.75 10.60 14.52
CA LEU A 2 58.07 11.88 14.25
C LEU A 2 57.82 12.08 12.74
N ALA A 3 56.56 11.81 12.37
CA ALA A 3 55.75 12.36 11.29
C ALA A 3 56.45 13.17 10.19
N LEU A 4 56.15 12.85 8.93
CA LEU A 4 55.78 13.87 7.95
C LEU A 4 55.10 13.30 6.68
N ARG A 5 53.83 13.69 6.54
CA ARG A 5 53.18 14.21 5.33
C ARG A 5 52.71 13.29 4.21
N ALA A 6 51.39 13.15 4.25
CA ALA A 6 50.47 13.04 3.13
C ALA A 6 50.57 14.19 2.09
N LEU A 7 49.89 13.92 0.96
CA LEU A 7 49.43 14.80 -0.13
C LEU A 7 50.46 15.34 -1.13
N VAL A 8 50.34 14.92 -2.41
CA VAL A 8 49.73 15.75 -3.48
C VAL A 8 49.07 14.84 -4.53
N LEU A 9 47.87 15.24 -4.93
CA LEU A 9 46.96 14.72 -5.95
C LEU A 9 47.54 14.69 -7.39
N ALA A 10 47.12 13.64 -8.11
CA ALA A 10 46.53 13.63 -9.46
C ALA A 10 47.26 14.29 -10.66
N ALA A 11 47.60 13.46 -11.66
CA ALA A 11 47.21 13.69 -13.05
C ALA A 11 47.26 12.37 -13.85
N ALA A 12 46.19 12.13 -14.61
CA ALA A 12 45.78 10.89 -15.25
C ALA A 12 46.52 10.57 -16.57
N CYS A 13 46.51 9.29 -16.96
CA CYS A 13 46.16 8.89 -18.33
C CYS A 13 45.63 7.46 -18.39
N MET A 14 44.59 7.31 -19.19
CA MET A 14 43.61 6.22 -19.23
C MET A 14 44.00 5.04 -20.13
N LEU A 15 43.54 3.85 -19.75
CA LEU A 15 43.15 2.75 -20.65
C LEU A 15 41.76 2.24 -20.20
N PRO A 16 40.91 1.71 -21.11
CA PRO A 16 39.46 1.68 -20.92
C PRO A 16 39.00 0.67 -19.87
N ALA A 17 37.93 1.04 -19.16
CA ALA A 17 37.26 0.22 -18.15
C ALA A 17 36.60 -1.01 -18.79
N ILE A 18 36.99 -2.19 -18.32
CA ILE A 18 36.17 -3.41 -18.48
C ILE A 18 35.12 -3.34 -17.37
N ALA A 19 33.84 -3.31 -17.74
CA ALA A 19 32.74 -3.40 -16.77
C ALA A 19 32.93 -4.65 -15.87
N PRO A 20 32.68 -4.56 -14.55
CA PRO A 20 32.82 -5.72 -13.68
C PRO A 20 31.81 -6.80 -14.10
N ALA A 21 32.32 -7.89 -14.69
CA ALA A 21 31.53 -9.07 -14.99
C ALA A 21 30.91 -9.62 -13.69
N GLN A 22 29.57 -9.72 -13.63
CA GLN A 22 28.86 -10.31 -12.50
C GLN A 22 29.41 -11.71 -12.21
N VAL A 23 30.02 -11.90 -11.04
CA VAL A 23 30.59 -13.18 -10.63
C VAL A 23 29.47 -14.09 -10.13
N ALA A 24 29.06 -15.07 -10.94
CA ALA A 24 28.07 -16.08 -10.55
C ALA A 24 28.57 -16.91 -9.35
N ARG A 25 27.70 -17.15 -8.36
CA ARG A 25 28.03 -17.88 -7.11
C ARG A 25 27.78 -19.38 -7.18
N GLY A 26 27.13 -19.87 -8.23
CA GLY A 26 26.81 -21.29 -8.42
C GLY A 26 26.26 -21.56 -9.83
N ILE A 27 25.81 -22.79 -10.07
CA ILE A 27 25.12 -23.18 -11.31
C ILE A 27 23.76 -23.77 -10.93
N ILE A 28 22.70 -23.30 -11.57
CA ILE A 28 21.36 -23.90 -11.49
C ILE A 28 21.24 -24.85 -12.68
N PHE A 29 20.75 -26.06 -12.46
CA PHE A 29 20.47 -27.00 -13.55
C PHE A 29 19.24 -27.87 -13.28
N LYS A 30 18.59 -28.28 -14.36
CA LYS A 30 17.43 -29.19 -14.33
C LYS A 30 17.79 -30.51 -14.99
N VAL A 31 17.39 -31.61 -14.36
CA VAL A 31 17.61 -32.96 -14.88
C VAL A 31 16.36 -33.41 -15.65
N ARG A 32 16.53 -34.04 -16.81
CA ARG A 32 15.42 -34.57 -17.61
C ARG A 32 14.63 -35.64 -16.83
N PRO A 33 13.30 -35.73 -17.03
CA PRO A 33 12.47 -36.77 -16.40
C PRO A 33 13.01 -38.19 -16.63
N GLY A 34 13.01 -39.03 -15.59
CA GLY A 34 13.49 -40.42 -15.63
C GLY A 34 14.92 -40.65 -15.08
N TYR A 35 15.69 -39.59 -14.84
CA TYR A 35 17.05 -39.64 -14.29
C TYR A 35 17.15 -39.18 -12.82
N GLY A 36 16.02 -39.18 -12.09
CA GLY A 36 15.90 -38.72 -10.71
C GLY A 36 16.63 -39.60 -9.66
N PRO A 37 16.65 -39.17 -8.37
CA PRO A 37 17.62 -39.64 -7.38
C PRO A 37 17.58 -41.14 -7.05
N HIS A 38 16.50 -41.83 -7.39
CA HIS A 38 16.24 -43.19 -6.93
C HIS A 38 16.59 -44.31 -7.92
N THR A 39 17.03 -44.02 -9.15
CA THR A 39 17.14 -45.10 -10.18
C THR A 39 18.55 -45.52 -10.61
N HIS A 40 19.64 -44.80 -10.33
CA HIS A 40 20.99 -45.25 -10.75
C HIS A 40 22.12 -44.83 -9.81
N GLN A 41 23.14 -45.68 -9.61
CA GLN A 41 24.30 -45.41 -8.73
C GLN A 41 25.05 -44.09 -9.01
N ALA A 42 24.85 -43.47 -10.18
CA ALA A 42 25.38 -42.16 -10.52
C ALA A 42 24.74 -40.99 -9.72
N SER A 43 23.52 -41.13 -9.18
CA SER A 43 22.82 -40.06 -8.43
C SER A 43 23.39 -39.83 -7.03
N ARG A 44 24.15 -40.78 -6.46
CA ARG A 44 24.75 -40.64 -5.12
C ARG A 44 25.84 -39.56 -5.02
N TRP A 45 26.45 -39.16 -6.14
CA TRP A 45 27.44 -38.07 -6.15
C TRP A 45 26.78 -36.69 -6.23
N ILE A 46 25.62 -36.57 -6.88
CA ILE A 46 24.90 -35.30 -7.09
C ILE A 46 24.19 -34.87 -5.78
N SER A 47 23.51 -35.79 -5.09
CA SER A 47 22.76 -35.46 -3.86
C SER A 47 23.63 -35.08 -2.65
N ARG A 48 24.95 -35.35 -2.67
CA ARG A 48 25.84 -35.09 -1.52
C ARG A 48 26.47 -33.69 -1.49
N ARG A 49 26.28 -32.86 -2.53
CA ARG A 49 26.89 -31.52 -2.62
C ARG A 49 25.99 -30.42 -3.18
N VAL A 50 24.75 -30.73 -3.49
CA VAL A 50 23.83 -29.89 -4.25
C VAL A 50 22.49 -29.93 -3.50
N GLY A 51 22.02 -28.80 -2.99
CA GLY A 51 20.73 -28.70 -2.33
C GLY A 51 19.65 -28.82 -3.40
N VAL A 52 18.81 -29.85 -3.31
CA VAL A 52 17.69 -30.07 -4.24
C VAL A 52 16.44 -29.70 -3.47
N GLU A 53 15.74 -28.64 -3.90
CA GLU A 53 14.51 -28.16 -3.24
C GLU A 53 13.22 -28.57 -3.97
N ASP A 54 13.31 -29.24 -5.12
CA ASP A 54 12.17 -29.87 -5.79
C ASP A 54 12.64 -30.99 -6.74
N ASP A 55 11.82 -32.02 -6.97
CA ASP A 55 12.16 -33.35 -7.55
C ASP A 55 12.67 -33.33 -9.03
N SER A 56 13.01 -32.17 -9.58
CA SER A 56 13.67 -32.04 -10.88
C SER A 56 14.76 -30.96 -10.99
N VAL A 57 14.92 -30.08 -10.00
CA VAL A 57 15.81 -28.91 -10.07
C VAL A 57 16.84 -28.93 -8.94
N ALA A 58 18.12 -28.94 -9.31
CA ALA A 58 19.23 -29.08 -8.38
C ALA A 58 20.15 -27.84 -8.43
N VAL A 59 20.59 -27.36 -7.25
CA VAL A 59 21.41 -26.14 -7.11
C VAL A 59 22.82 -26.48 -6.60
N ASP A 60 23.85 -26.39 -7.45
CA ASP A 60 25.24 -26.70 -7.06
C ASP A 60 25.93 -25.41 -6.58
N VAL A 61 26.03 -25.27 -5.26
CA VAL A 61 26.71 -24.14 -4.61
C VAL A 61 28.19 -24.49 -4.50
N ALA A 62 28.94 -24.22 -5.57
CA ALA A 62 30.39 -24.30 -5.51
C ALA A 62 30.93 -23.21 -4.56
N ARG A 63 31.69 -23.61 -3.53
CA ARG A 63 32.44 -22.67 -2.68
C ARG A 63 33.30 -21.75 -3.58
N PRO A 64 33.44 -20.46 -3.23
CA PRO A 64 33.97 -19.43 -4.13
C PRO A 64 35.36 -19.83 -4.64
N GLY A 65 35.48 -19.93 -5.97
CA GLY A 65 36.73 -20.19 -6.68
C GLY A 65 36.76 -19.40 -8.00
N PRO A 66 37.94 -19.20 -8.60
CA PRO A 66 38.11 -18.30 -9.74
C PRO A 66 37.21 -18.70 -10.94
N ALA A 67 36.57 -17.69 -11.56
CA ALA A 67 35.48 -17.78 -12.54
C ALA A 67 35.66 -18.80 -13.70
N ALA A 68 36.92 -19.15 -14.04
CA ALA A 68 37.26 -20.18 -15.02
C ALA A 68 36.82 -21.61 -14.62
N ARG A 69 36.63 -21.88 -13.32
CA ARG A 69 36.16 -23.20 -12.83
C ARG A 69 34.65 -23.36 -13.00
N LEU A 70 33.88 -22.27 -12.83
CA LEU A 70 32.43 -22.25 -13.03
C LEU A 70 32.07 -22.42 -14.52
N HIS A 71 32.76 -21.70 -15.41
CA HIS A 71 32.53 -21.80 -16.87
C HIS A 71 32.74 -23.21 -17.42
N ARG A 72 33.82 -23.90 -17.02
CA ARG A 72 34.09 -25.27 -17.46
C ARG A 72 33.01 -26.26 -16.99
N ARG A 73 32.53 -26.07 -15.75
CA ARG A 73 31.53 -26.93 -15.14
C ARG A 73 30.14 -26.71 -15.72
N LEU A 74 29.81 -25.46 -16.05
CA LEU A 74 28.61 -25.10 -16.80
C LEU A 74 28.60 -25.75 -18.20
N ALA A 75 29.73 -25.71 -18.91
CA ALA A 75 29.86 -26.37 -20.21
C ALA A 75 29.70 -27.89 -20.13
N GLN A 76 30.24 -28.53 -19.08
CA GLN A 76 30.05 -29.96 -18.83
C GLN A 76 28.58 -30.32 -18.55
N LEU A 77 27.88 -29.53 -17.73
CA LEU A 77 26.45 -29.75 -17.43
C LEU A 77 25.57 -29.51 -18.66
N LYS A 78 25.86 -28.49 -19.48
CA LYS A 78 25.15 -28.27 -20.76
C LYS A 78 25.38 -29.39 -21.78
N GLY A 79 26.50 -30.10 -21.70
CA GLY A 79 26.84 -31.21 -22.60
C GLY A 79 26.35 -32.59 -22.13
N ASP A 80 25.80 -32.71 -20.92
CA ASP A 80 25.32 -33.98 -20.39
C ASP A 80 23.89 -34.25 -20.90
N PRO A 81 23.64 -35.36 -21.61
CA PRO A 81 22.32 -35.65 -22.22
C PRO A 81 21.20 -35.81 -21.17
N ARG A 82 21.54 -36.01 -19.90
CA ARG A 82 20.59 -36.13 -18.78
C ARG A 82 20.14 -34.76 -18.26
N ILE A 83 20.83 -33.69 -18.62
CA ILE A 83 20.54 -32.33 -18.16
C ILE A 83 19.66 -31.64 -19.20
N GLU A 84 18.52 -31.13 -18.75
CA GLU A 84 17.56 -30.40 -19.59
C GLU A 84 18.10 -29.00 -19.88
N TYR A 85 18.61 -28.32 -18.86
CA TYR A 85 19.35 -27.06 -18.99
C TYR A 85 20.30 -26.86 -17.81
N ALA A 86 21.32 -26.03 -18.00
CA ALA A 86 22.21 -25.55 -16.93
C ALA A 86 22.60 -24.10 -17.20
N GLU A 87 22.58 -23.25 -16.17
CA GLU A 87 22.85 -21.81 -16.27
C GLU A 87 23.54 -21.23 -15.01
N PRO A 88 24.25 -20.09 -15.12
CA PRO A 88 24.89 -19.46 -13.96
C PRO A 88 23.86 -18.93 -12.95
N ASN A 89 24.12 -19.14 -11.66
CA ASN A 89 23.35 -18.56 -10.56
C ASN A 89 23.91 -17.18 -10.18
N PHE A 90 23.18 -16.11 -10.53
CA PHE A 90 23.52 -14.72 -10.22
C PHE A 90 22.83 -14.25 -8.94
N LEU A 91 23.51 -13.43 -8.13
CA LEU A 91 22.89 -12.78 -6.97
C LEU A 91 22.10 -11.55 -7.43
N GLY A 92 20.82 -11.46 -7.03
CA GLY A 92 20.06 -10.21 -7.03
C GLY A 92 20.34 -9.38 -5.77
N LYS A 93 20.25 -8.06 -5.89
CA LYS A 93 20.21 -7.10 -4.78
C LYS A 93 19.03 -6.15 -4.98
N PHE A 94 18.28 -5.92 -3.91
CA PHE A 94 17.65 -4.63 -3.62
C PHE A 94 18.15 -4.21 -2.22
N GLU A 95 18.54 -2.95 -2.06
CA GLU A 95 18.84 -2.36 -0.74
C GLU A 95 17.58 -1.65 -0.21
N ASP A 96 17.23 -2.05 1.02
CA ASP A 96 16.44 -1.46 2.11
C ASP A 96 15.15 -0.64 1.85
N VAL A 97 14.07 -1.23 2.37
CA VAL A 97 12.93 -0.52 2.98
C VAL A 97 13.31 -0.19 4.42
N PRO A 98 13.19 1.08 4.81
CA PRO A 98 12.19 1.42 5.82
C PRO A 98 11.21 2.43 5.22
N ALA A 99 9.92 2.15 5.33
CA ALA A 99 8.95 3.24 5.43
C ALA A 99 9.18 3.90 6.79
N PRO A 100 9.50 5.20 6.87
CA PRO A 100 9.20 5.93 8.09
C PRO A 100 7.68 6.04 8.19
N ALA A 101 7.15 5.97 9.40
CA ALA A 101 6.01 6.81 9.73
C ALA A 101 6.52 8.27 9.60
N GLY A 102 6.38 8.85 8.41
CA GLY A 102 6.91 10.16 8.03
C GLY A 102 6.38 10.57 6.65
N ALA A 103 6.56 11.84 6.28
CA ALA A 103 6.12 12.34 4.97
C ALA A 103 6.79 11.56 3.82
N PRO A 104 6.09 11.26 2.71
CA PRO A 104 6.72 10.65 1.54
C PRO A 104 7.92 11.49 1.09
N ASN A 105 9.02 10.85 0.66
CA ASN A 105 10.22 11.56 0.20
C ASN A 105 10.10 12.12 -1.23
N ASP A 106 8.93 11.94 -1.84
CA ASP A 106 8.59 12.35 -3.20
C ASP A 106 8.41 13.88 -3.26
N PRO A 107 9.13 14.60 -4.14
CA PRO A 107 9.18 16.06 -4.12
C PRO A 107 7.81 16.76 -4.18
N GLU A 108 6.84 16.18 -4.90
CA GLU A 108 5.51 16.77 -5.04
C GLU A 108 4.52 16.29 -3.95
N ALA A 109 4.85 15.25 -3.18
CA ALA A 109 3.99 14.80 -2.07
C ALA A 109 3.91 15.84 -0.94
N ALA A 110 4.93 16.68 -0.77
CA ALA A 110 4.87 17.81 0.16
C ALA A 110 3.80 18.85 -0.23
N ASN A 111 3.45 18.93 -1.53
CA ASN A 111 2.43 19.84 -2.06
C ASN A 111 1.02 19.20 -2.08
N ALA A 112 0.93 17.91 -1.77
CA ALA A 112 -0.30 17.12 -1.85
C ALA A 112 -1.10 17.22 -0.54
N TRP A 113 -1.84 18.32 -0.35
CA TRP A 113 -2.67 18.55 0.85
C TRP A 113 -3.67 17.42 1.16
N TRP A 114 -4.09 16.68 0.12
CA TRP A 114 -5.04 15.58 0.25
C TRP A 114 -4.49 14.44 1.13
N ILE A 115 -3.16 14.27 1.21
CA ILE A 115 -2.50 13.27 2.05
C ILE A 115 -2.89 13.46 3.51
N ASP A 116 -2.90 14.71 3.97
CA ASP A 116 -3.29 15.06 5.33
C ASP A 116 -4.82 15.00 5.50
N ALA A 117 -5.55 15.53 4.52
CA ALA A 117 -7.01 15.62 4.58
C ALA A 117 -7.70 14.25 4.74
N VAL A 118 -7.17 13.19 4.12
CA VAL A 118 -7.72 11.83 4.22
C VAL A 118 -6.99 10.95 5.25
N ALA A 119 -6.05 11.52 6.02
CA ALA A 119 -5.18 10.80 6.93
C ALA A 119 -4.43 9.63 6.26
N ALA A 120 -3.94 9.84 5.03
CA ALA A 120 -3.30 8.79 4.21
C ALA A 120 -2.09 8.16 4.92
N ARG A 121 -1.30 8.93 5.67
CA ARG A 121 -0.14 8.39 6.42
C ARG A 121 -0.54 7.36 7.48
N GLN A 122 -1.68 7.54 8.13
CA GLN A 122 -2.22 6.55 9.07
C GLN A 122 -2.67 5.28 8.32
N ALA A 123 -3.28 5.44 7.15
CA ALA A 123 -3.67 4.32 6.32
C ALA A 123 -2.45 3.51 5.85
N TRP A 124 -1.41 4.18 5.35
CA TRP A 124 -0.17 3.56 4.86
C TRP A 124 0.63 2.80 5.92
N ALA A 125 0.44 3.13 7.20
CA ALA A 125 1.02 2.37 8.31
C ALA A 125 0.41 0.97 8.45
N VAL A 126 -0.81 0.77 7.93
CA VAL A 126 -1.54 -0.50 7.99
C VAL A 126 -1.57 -1.19 6.62
N SER A 127 -1.97 -0.45 5.58
CA SER A 127 -2.15 -0.98 4.23
C SER A 127 -1.83 0.04 3.16
N ARG A 128 -1.21 -0.45 2.09
CA ARG A 128 -0.85 0.29 0.87
C ARG A 128 -1.57 -0.27 -0.36
N GLY A 129 -2.59 -1.12 -0.16
CA GLY A 129 -3.39 -1.71 -1.25
C GLY A 129 -2.72 -2.87 -1.99
N ARG A 130 -1.72 -3.51 -1.37
CA ARG A 130 -0.90 -4.57 -1.98
C ARG A 130 -1.74 -5.64 -2.69
N ASP A 131 -1.37 -5.93 -3.93
CA ASP A 131 -1.91 -7.00 -4.78
C ASP A 131 -3.43 -6.88 -5.10
N VAL A 132 -4.07 -5.76 -4.71
CA VAL A 132 -5.45 -5.45 -5.13
C VAL A 132 -5.42 -4.78 -6.50
N THR A 133 -6.17 -5.31 -7.45
CA THR A 133 -6.32 -4.77 -8.80
C THR A 133 -7.42 -3.72 -8.84
N VAL A 134 -7.04 -2.50 -9.22
CA VAL A 134 -7.94 -1.38 -9.49
C VAL A 134 -8.01 -1.16 -11.00
N ALA A 135 -9.17 -1.41 -11.59
CA ALA A 135 -9.44 -1.09 -12.98
C ALA A 135 -9.77 0.39 -13.16
N LEU A 136 -9.04 1.05 -14.04
CA LEU A 136 -9.21 2.46 -14.39
C LEU A 136 -9.86 2.55 -15.76
N LEU A 137 -11.18 2.75 -15.80
CA LEU A 137 -11.94 2.94 -17.03
C LEU A 137 -11.96 4.44 -17.35
N ASP A 138 -11.01 4.87 -18.19
CA ASP A 138 -10.69 6.29 -18.38
C ASP A 138 -10.09 6.55 -19.79
N THR A 139 -9.32 7.63 -19.98
CA THR A 139 -8.67 7.99 -21.26
C THR A 139 -7.47 7.13 -21.63
N GLY A 140 -7.15 6.13 -20.79
CA GLY A 140 -5.92 5.35 -20.82
C GLY A 140 -4.97 5.76 -19.70
N VAL A 141 -3.79 5.14 -19.64
CA VAL A 141 -2.72 5.56 -18.72
C VAL A 141 -1.41 5.70 -19.51
N ASP A 142 -0.53 6.62 -19.12
CA ASP A 142 0.84 6.66 -19.62
C ASP A 142 1.60 5.41 -19.15
N LEU A 143 1.67 4.42 -20.04
CA LEU A 143 2.24 3.09 -19.74
C LEU A 143 3.75 3.15 -19.48
N SER A 144 4.40 4.23 -19.91
CA SER A 144 5.83 4.45 -19.75
C SER A 144 6.18 5.35 -18.56
N HIS A 145 5.17 5.85 -17.84
CA HIS A 145 5.38 6.78 -16.74
C HIS A 145 6.20 6.11 -15.61
N PRO A 146 7.36 6.67 -15.22
CA PRO A 146 8.27 6.01 -14.28
C PRO A 146 7.64 5.76 -12.91
N ASP A 147 6.70 6.61 -12.53
CA ASP A 147 5.99 6.56 -11.25
C ASP A 147 4.75 5.64 -11.25
N LEU A 148 4.35 5.10 -12.41
CA LEU A 148 3.16 4.23 -12.56
C LEU A 148 3.51 2.85 -13.11
N ALA A 149 4.51 2.77 -13.99
CA ALA A 149 4.91 1.53 -14.66
C ALA A 149 5.16 0.36 -13.69
N PRO A 150 5.77 0.55 -12.49
CA PRO A 150 5.96 -0.55 -11.54
C PRO A 150 4.65 -1.18 -11.04
N ASN A 151 3.59 -0.38 -10.93
CA ASN A 151 2.28 -0.82 -10.45
C ASN A 151 1.32 -1.21 -11.58
N MET A 152 1.72 -0.98 -12.84
CA MET A 152 0.90 -1.25 -14.01
C MET A 152 0.75 -2.75 -14.25
N ARG A 153 -0.45 -3.18 -14.67
CA ARG A 153 -0.66 -4.49 -15.27
C ARG A 153 -0.47 -4.44 -16.78
N SER A 154 0.04 -5.52 -17.34
CA SER A 154 0.34 -5.63 -18.77
C SER A 154 -0.87 -6.02 -19.62
N ASP A 155 -1.98 -6.43 -19.01
CA ASP A 155 -3.18 -6.93 -19.65
C ASP A 155 -4.32 -5.90 -19.71
N GLY A 156 -3.98 -4.62 -19.80
CA GLY A 156 -4.94 -3.57 -20.11
C GLY A 156 -5.41 -3.58 -21.57
N PHE A 157 -6.47 -2.84 -21.87
CA PHE A 157 -7.06 -2.81 -23.22
C PHE A 157 -7.66 -1.44 -23.58
N ASN A 158 -7.63 -1.09 -24.86
CA ASN A 158 -8.23 0.12 -25.41
C ASN A 158 -9.50 -0.21 -26.20
N PHE A 159 -10.65 -0.05 -25.54
CA PHE A 159 -11.98 -0.21 -26.13
C PHE A 159 -12.36 0.98 -27.01
N GLY A 160 -11.90 2.18 -26.67
CA GLY A 160 -12.20 3.39 -27.46
C GLY A 160 -11.70 3.29 -28.90
N ASP A 161 -10.55 2.65 -29.11
CA ASP A 161 -9.93 2.49 -30.44
C ASP A 161 -9.78 1.01 -30.86
N GLY A 162 -10.36 0.08 -30.11
CA GLY A 162 -10.40 -1.35 -30.44
C GLY A 162 -9.02 -2.05 -30.57
N ASN A 163 -8.07 -1.77 -29.67
CA ASN A 163 -6.72 -2.35 -29.71
C ASN A 163 -6.16 -2.64 -28.30
N PRO A 164 -5.07 -3.43 -28.16
CA PRO A 164 -4.57 -3.84 -26.85
C PRO A 164 -3.71 -2.78 -26.13
N THR A 165 -3.60 -1.55 -26.65
CA THR A 165 -2.71 -0.53 -26.11
C THR A 165 -3.50 0.61 -25.46
N PRO A 166 -3.76 0.56 -24.13
CA PRO A 166 -4.48 1.61 -23.39
C PRO A 166 -3.60 2.82 -23.06
N GLN A 167 -2.80 3.26 -24.03
CA GLN A 167 -1.95 4.44 -23.88
C GLN A 167 -2.81 5.70 -23.78
N ASP A 168 -2.58 6.49 -22.74
CA ASP A 168 -3.25 7.78 -22.60
C ASP A 168 -2.74 8.77 -23.64
N GLN A 169 -3.67 9.52 -24.21
CA GLN A 169 -3.44 10.58 -25.19
C GLN A 169 -4.04 11.92 -24.74
N VAL A 170 -4.66 11.96 -23.57
CA VAL A 170 -5.37 13.13 -23.02
C VAL A 170 -4.73 13.58 -21.70
N GLY A 171 -4.39 12.62 -20.84
CA GLY A 171 -3.74 12.86 -19.55
C GLY A 171 -4.66 12.68 -18.35
N HIS A 172 -5.98 12.65 -18.54
CA HIS A 172 -6.94 12.51 -17.44
C HIS A 172 -6.75 11.18 -16.69
N GLY A 173 -6.74 10.06 -17.41
CA GLY A 173 -6.54 8.75 -16.81
C GLY A 173 -5.14 8.59 -16.19
N THR A 174 -4.11 9.22 -16.75
CA THR A 174 -2.79 9.30 -16.11
C THR A 174 -2.83 10.07 -14.79
N ASN A 175 -3.57 11.18 -14.71
CA ASN A 175 -3.75 11.91 -13.44
C ASN A 175 -4.55 11.09 -12.42
N VAL A 176 -5.58 10.37 -12.86
CA VAL A 176 -6.37 9.46 -12.00
C VAL A 176 -5.49 8.32 -11.47
N ALA A 177 -4.67 7.71 -12.33
CA ALA A 177 -3.76 6.62 -11.98
C ALA A 177 -2.77 7.01 -10.87
N GLY A 178 -2.20 8.22 -10.95
CA GLY A 178 -1.26 8.71 -9.93
C GLY A 178 -1.88 8.86 -8.55
N LEU A 179 -3.12 9.31 -8.46
CA LEU A 179 -3.83 9.43 -7.18
C LEU A 179 -4.10 8.06 -6.56
N VAL A 180 -4.29 7.02 -7.38
CA VAL A 180 -4.47 5.65 -6.90
C VAL A 180 -3.14 5.03 -6.49
N ALA A 181 -2.18 4.92 -7.41
CA ALA A 181 -1.01 4.06 -7.22
C ALA A 181 0.29 4.61 -7.83
N ALA A 182 0.51 5.94 -7.80
CA ALA A 182 1.88 6.46 -7.95
C ALA A 182 2.79 5.86 -6.86
N VAL A 183 4.00 5.47 -7.24
CA VAL A 183 4.94 4.81 -6.34
C VAL A 183 5.46 5.82 -5.32
N CYS A 184 5.16 5.61 -4.04
CA CYS A 184 5.69 6.48 -3.00
C CYS A 184 7.10 6.07 -2.59
N ASN A 185 7.84 7.03 -2.03
CA ASN A 185 9.18 6.86 -1.47
C ASN A 185 10.26 6.50 -2.49
N ASN A 186 10.07 6.85 -3.77
CA ASN A 186 11.06 6.60 -4.83
C ASN A 186 11.97 7.82 -5.09
N GLY A 187 11.77 8.92 -4.34
CA GLY A 187 12.52 10.16 -4.47
C GLY A 187 12.14 11.00 -5.71
N ALA A 188 10.99 10.72 -6.33
CA ALA A 188 10.54 11.36 -7.55
C ALA A 188 9.00 11.48 -7.58
N GLY A 189 8.48 12.37 -8.43
CA GLY A 189 7.06 12.36 -8.78
C GLY A 189 6.09 12.60 -7.62
N ALA A 190 4.97 11.88 -7.67
CA ALA A 190 3.85 11.97 -6.73
C ALA A 190 3.82 10.72 -5.83
N CYS A 191 2.76 10.56 -5.06
CA CYS A 191 2.56 9.38 -4.21
C CYS A 191 1.07 9.03 -4.20
N GLY A 192 0.74 7.77 -4.48
CA GLY A 192 -0.64 7.29 -4.55
C GLY A 192 -1.19 6.89 -3.18
N ILE A 193 -2.52 6.97 -3.00
CA ILE A 193 -3.16 6.51 -1.76
C ILE A 193 -2.95 5.00 -1.53
N ALA A 194 -2.79 4.21 -2.59
CA ALA A 194 -2.55 2.77 -2.57
C ALA A 194 -1.38 2.42 -3.50
N ASP A 195 -0.18 2.87 -3.14
CA ASP A 195 1.07 2.73 -3.92
C ASP A 195 1.58 1.29 -4.11
N GLN A 196 0.88 0.28 -3.59
CA GLN A 196 1.14 -1.14 -3.85
C GLN A 196 -0.02 -1.85 -4.56
N ALA A 197 -1.08 -1.12 -4.93
CA ALA A 197 -2.15 -1.65 -5.76
C ALA A 197 -1.68 -1.88 -7.19
N ARG A 198 -2.35 -2.79 -7.91
CA ARG A 198 -2.10 -3.08 -9.32
C ARG A 198 -3.11 -2.33 -10.18
N LEU A 199 -2.63 -1.53 -11.13
CA LEU A 199 -3.51 -0.79 -12.03
C LEU A 199 -3.83 -1.62 -13.27
N LEU A 200 -5.11 -1.85 -13.54
CA LEU A 200 -5.58 -2.38 -14.83
C LEU A 200 -6.06 -1.21 -15.69
N PRO A 201 -5.26 -0.73 -16.66
CA PRO A 201 -5.65 0.39 -17.50
C PRO A 201 -6.67 -0.07 -18.56
N VAL A 202 -7.85 0.53 -18.55
CA VAL A 202 -8.93 0.23 -19.52
C VAL A 202 -9.32 1.53 -20.20
N LYS A 203 -8.77 1.76 -21.40
CA LYS A 203 -9.05 2.98 -22.15
C LYS A 203 -10.41 2.86 -22.83
N ILE A 204 -11.34 3.75 -22.49
CA ILE A 204 -12.67 3.82 -23.11
C ILE A 204 -12.83 5.05 -24.03
N SER A 205 -11.98 6.07 -23.85
CA SER A 205 -12.08 7.27 -24.68
C SER A 205 -11.58 7.03 -26.10
N GLN A 206 -12.29 7.59 -27.08
CA GLN A 206 -11.97 7.47 -28.51
C GLN A 206 -10.85 8.44 -28.88
N GLY A 207 -9.69 7.92 -29.29
CA GLY A 207 -8.49 8.69 -29.59
C GLY A 207 -8.08 9.64 -28.46
N ALA A 208 -7.69 10.86 -28.82
CA ALA A 208 -7.27 11.92 -27.91
C ALA A 208 -8.44 12.80 -27.41
N THR A 209 -9.62 12.21 -27.19
CA THR A 209 -10.80 12.93 -26.67
C THR A 209 -11.19 12.45 -25.27
N LEU A 210 -12.11 13.19 -24.63
CA LEU A 210 -12.79 12.80 -23.40
C LEU A 210 -14.14 12.10 -23.67
N THR A 211 -14.37 11.61 -24.89
CA THR A 211 -15.67 11.04 -25.30
C THR A 211 -15.60 9.53 -25.40
N PHE A 212 -16.67 8.87 -24.99
CA PHE A 212 -16.91 7.43 -25.10
C PHE A 212 -18.42 7.20 -25.20
N ASP A 213 -18.84 6.02 -25.65
CA ASP A 213 -20.25 5.64 -25.68
C ASP A 213 -20.60 4.60 -24.60
N SER A 214 -21.90 4.42 -24.37
CA SER A 214 -22.41 3.50 -23.35
C SER A 214 -22.09 2.02 -23.63
N ALA A 215 -21.95 1.62 -24.89
CA ALA A 215 -21.64 0.23 -25.24
C ALA A 215 -20.18 -0.08 -24.89
N THR A 216 -19.28 0.83 -25.25
CA THR A 216 -17.85 0.80 -24.90
C THR A 216 -17.65 0.72 -23.38
N LEU A 217 -18.36 1.55 -22.61
CA LEU A 217 -18.26 1.52 -21.15
C LEU A 217 -18.75 0.18 -20.56
N ALA A 218 -19.87 -0.34 -21.07
CA ALA A 218 -20.42 -1.61 -20.58
C ALA A 218 -19.48 -2.80 -20.88
N GLU A 219 -18.91 -2.84 -22.08
CA GLU A 219 -17.92 -3.86 -22.47
C GLU A 219 -16.64 -3.76 -21.63
N ALA A 220 -16.17 -2.54 -21.37
CA ALA A 220 -15.02 -2.28 -20.51
C ALA A 220 -15.26 -2.71 -19.05
N ILE A 221 -16.49 -2.55 -18.54
CA ILE A 221 -16.86 -3.06 -17.20
C ILE A 221 -16.80 -4.59 -17.20
N ASP A 222 -17.36 -5.26 -18.21
CA ASP A 222 -17.30 -6.72 -18.32
C ASP A 222 -15.86 -7.22 -18.45
N TYR A 223 -15.00 -6.48 -19.17
CA TYR A 223 -13.57 -6.77 -19.25
C TYR A 223 -12.91 -6.71 -17.88
N ALA A 224 -13.16 -5.67 -17.09
CA ALA A 224 -12.60 -5.54 -15.75
C ALA A 224 -13.05 -6.70 -14.82
N ILE A 225 -14.30 -7.16 -14.95
CA ILE A 225 -14.79 -8.35 -14.25
C ILE A 225 -13.97 -9.59 -14.64
N LEU A 226 -13.84 -9.85 -15.94
CA LEU A 226 -13.14 -11.04 -16.45
C LEU A 226 -11.64 -11.05 -16.11
N HIS A 227 -11.03 -9.88 -15.93
CA HIS A 227 -9.60 -9.74 -15.59
C HIS A 227 -9.34 -9.65 -14.08
N GLY A 228 -10.36 -9.93 -13.26
CA GLY A 228 -10.23 -10.09 -11.82
C GLY A 228 -9.97 -8.79 -11.07
N ALA A 229 -10.47 -7.66 -11.58
CA ALA A 229 -10.44 -6.42 -10.82
C ALA A 229 -11.29 -6.55 -9.55
N GLN A 230 -10.77 -6.14 -8.40
CA GLN A 230 -11.55 -6.06 -7.18
C GLN A 230 -12.18 -4.67 -6.98
N VAL A 231 -11.62 -3.66 -7.63
CA VAL A 231 -12.15 -2.29 -7.63
C VAL A 231 -12.24 -1.76 -9.06
N ILE A 232 -13.35 -1.11 -9.41
CA ILE A 232 -13.49 -0.35 -10.66
C ILE A 232 -13.65 1.13 -10.30
N ASN A 233 -12.78 1.99 -10.83
CA ASN A 233 -12.91 3.43 -10.71
C ASN A 233 -13.47 4.04 -12.00
N LEU A 234 -14.57 4.77 -11.87
CA LEU A 234 -15.27 5.48 -12.94
C LEU A 234 -15.20 6.98 -12.66
N SER A 235 -14.06 7.60 -13.00
CA SER A 235 -13.85 9.05 -12.92
C SER A 235 -14.55 9.80 -14.06
N LEU A 236 -15.79 9.44 -14.34
CA LEU A 236 -16.59 9.84 -15.49
C LEU A 236 -18.06 9.99 -15.12
N THR A 237 -18.83 10.60 -16.01
CA THR A 237 -20.30 10.65 -15.92
C THR A 237 -20.91 10.48 -17.29
N LEU A 238 -22.15 10.00 -17.34
CA LEU A 238 -23.02 10.01 -18.51
C LEU A 238 -24.12 11.06 -18.32
N SER A 239 -24.64 11.61 -19.43
CA SER A 239 -25.78 12.54 -19.39
C SER A 239 -27.04 11.85 -18.87
N ASP A 240 -27.22 10.58 -19.24
CA ASP A 240 -28.40 9.78 -18.96
C ASP A 240 -28.03 8.36 -18.54
N GLN A 241 -28.89 7.75 -17.73
CA GLN A 241 -28.78 6.33 -17.41
C GLN A 241 -29.14 5.50 -18.63
N THR A 242 -28.33 4.48 -18.93
CA THR A 242 -28.63 3.50 -19.97
C THR A 242 -28.76 2.11 -19.36
N GLN A 243 -29.71 1.31 -19.87
CA GLN A 243 -29.90 -0.06 -19.38
C GLN A 243 -28.66 -0.93 -19.63
N THR A 244 -27.93 -0.68 -20.72
CA THR A 244 -26.70 -1.40 -21.08
C THR A 244 -25.63 -1.23 -20.00
N VAL A 245 -25.35 0.00 -19.58
CA VAL A 245 -24.37 0.28 -18.53
C VAL A 245 -24.90 -0.18 -17.17
N ALA A 246 -26.19 0.04 -16.87
CA ALA A 246 -26.81 -0.44 -15.63
C ALA A 246 -26.65 -1.97 -15.47
N SER A 247 -26.90 -2.74 -16.53
CA SER A 247 -26.75 -4.19 -16.51
C SER A 247 -25.28 -4.63 -16.33
N ALA A 248 -24.32 -3.87 -16.86
CA ALA A 248 -22.89 -4.14 -16.64
C ALA A 248 -22.47 -3.81 -15.19
N LEU A 249 -22.97 -2.72 -14.63
CA LEU A 249 -22.78 -2.38 -13.21
C LEU A 249 -23.38 -3.46 -12.31
N GLU A 250 -24.59 -3.95 -12.60
CA GLU A 250 -25.21 -5.07 -11.88
C GLU A 250 -24.33 -6.33 -11.93
N ARG A 251 -23.70 -6.64 -13.07
CA ARG A 251 -22.75 -7.77 -13.18
C ARG A 251 -21.49 -7.54 -12.35
N ALA A 252 -20.91 -6.34 -12.38
CA ALA A 252 -19.74 -6.02 -11.56
C ALA A 252 -20.06 -6.13 -10.06
N LEU A 253 -21.21 -5.60 -9.66
CA LEU A 253 -21.72 -5.76 -8.30
C LEU A 253 -21.96 -7.24 -8.01
N ALA A 254 -22.63 -8.01 -8.86
CA ALA A 254 -22.85 -9.45 -8.62
C ALA A 254 -21.54 -10.24 -8.47
N ALA A 255 -20.48 -9.83 -9.16
CA ALA A 255 -19.14 -10.41 -9.05
C ALA A 255 -18.37 -10.00 -7.77
N GLY A 256 -18.95 -9.18 -6.89
CA GLY A 256 -18.32 -8.74 -5.65
C GLY A 256 -17.43 -7.50 -5.79
N ILE A 257 -17.34 -6.91 -6.99
CA ILE A 257 -16.43 -5.79 -7.28
C ILE A 257 -16.97 -4.51 -6.66
N ALA A 258 -16.10 -3.78 -5.96
CA ALA A 258 -16.42 -2.44 -5.49
C ALA A 258 -16.32 -1.44 -6.65
N VAL A 259 -17.43 -0.81 -7.01
CA VAL A 259 -17.45 0.20 -8.08
C VAL A 259 -17.55 1.59 -7.44
N VAL A 260 -16.57 2.44 -7.75
CA VAL A 260 -16.44 3.81 -7.25
C VAL A 260 -16.61 4.77 -8.43
N ALA A 261 -17.47 5.78 -8.29
CA ALA A 261 -17.77 6.69 -9.40
C ALA A 261 -17.89 8.15 -8.96
N ALA A 262 -17.43 9.05 -9.84
CA ALA A 262 -17.53 10.50 -9.65
C ALA A 262 -18.98 11.00 -9.74
N ALA A 263 -19.39 11.87 -8.82
CA ALA A 263 -20.75 12.41 -8.77
C ALA A 263 -21.08 13.37 -9.93
N GLY A 264 -20.06 13.99 -10.52
CA GLY A 264 -20.18 15.01 -11.57
C GLY A 264 -19.88 16.43 -11.10
N ASN A 265 -19.67 17.33 -12.07
CA ASN A 265 -19.11 18.67 -11.85
C ASN A 265 -20.05 19.81 -12.30
N GLY A 266 -21.37 19.62 -12.23
CA GLY A 266 -22.38 20.59 -12.67
C GLY A 266 -23.05 21.40 -11.56
N GLY A 267 -22.69 21.18 -10.29
CA GLY A 267 -23.33 21.79 -9.12
C GLY A 267 -24.78 21.33 -8.89
N GLY A 268 -25.16 20.19 -9.48
CA GLY A 268 -26.53 19.67 -9.48
C GLY A 268 -26.67 18.36 -8.71
N THR A 269 -27.60 17.51 -9.17
CA THR A 269 -27.82 16.16 -8.63
C THR A 269 -26.74 15.20 -9.05
N VAL A 270 -26.49 14.15 -8.25
CA VAL A 270 -25.55 13.07 -8.59
C VAL A 270 -25.88 12.45 -9.96
N SER A 271 -24.87 12.41 -10.83
CA SER A 271 -24.97 11.86 -12.19
C SER A 271 -24.83 10.34 -12.22
N PHE A 272 -25.30 9.71 -13.29
CA PHE A 272 -25.02 8.31 -13.57
C PHE A 272 -23.55 8.17 -14.03
N PRO A 273 -22.80 7.14 -13.57
CA PRO A 273 -23.22 5.98 -12.79
C PRO A 273 -23.18 6.12 -11.26
N ALA A 274 -22.67 7.22 -10.71
CA ALA A 274 -22.54 7.40 -9.26
C ALA A 274 -23.86 7.39 -8.49
N ASN A 275 -24.98 7.70 -9.14
CA ASN A 275 -26.32 7.65 -8.56
C ASN A 275 -26.97 6.25 -8.59
N TYR A 276 -26.33 5.25 -9.21
CA TYR A 276 -26.88 3.92 -9.36
C TYR A 276 -26.76 3.10 -8.05
N PRO A 277 -27.79 2.34 -7.62
CA PRO A 277 -27.74 1.58 -6.38
C PRO A 277 -26.54 0.63 -6.29
N GLY A 278 -25.89 0.61 -5.12
CA GLY A 278 -24.70 -0.21 -4.88
C GLY A 278 -23.37 0.44 -5.32
N ILE A 279 -23.40 1.53 -6.10
CA ILE A 279 -22.18 2.28 -6.48
C ILE A 279 -21.75 3.20 -5.35
N ILE A 280 -20.45 3.24 -5.06
CA ILE A 280 -19.84 4.18 -4.13
C ILE A 280 -19.68 5.52 -4.86
N GLY A 281 -20.73 6.35 -4.80
CA GLY A 281 -20.74 7.68 -5.40
C GLY A 281 -19.88 8.67 -4.60
N VAL A 282 -18.99 9.39 -5.28
CA VAL A 282 -18.00 10.29 -4.65
C VAL A 282 -18.20 11.73 -5.13
N SER A 283 -18.43 12.63 -4.19
CA SER A 283 -18.41 14.08 -4.44
C SER A 283 -17.15 14.71 -3.85
N SER A 284 -16.91 16.00 -4.06
CA SER A 284 -15.62 16.63 -3.73
C SER A 284 -15.69 17.72 -2.68
N VAL A 285 -14.61 17.80 -1.88
CA VAL A 285 -14.29 18.91 -0.98
C VAL A 285 -13.04 19.65 -1.42
N ASN A 286 -12.94 20.91 -1.01
CA ASN A 286 -11.77 21.75 -1.19
C ASN A 286 -10.81 21.67 0.01
N GLN A 287 -9.69 22.41 -0.07
CA GLN A 287 -8.67 22.49 0.99
C GLN A 287 -9.20 22.96 2.35
N SER A 288 -10.33 23.68 2.38
CA SER A 288 -11.01 24.12 3.60
C SER A 288 -11.97 23.07 4.17
N GLY A 289 -12.04 21.88 3.59
CA GLY A 289 -12.98 20.81 3.98
C GLY A 289 -14.43 21.08 3.58
N GLN A 290 -14.67 22.07 2.72
CA GLN A 290 -16.02 22.45 2.28
C GLN A 290 -16.36 21.78 0.96
N LEU A 291 -17.63 21.41 0.75
CA LEU A 291 -18.09 20.90 -0.55
C LEU A 291 -17.78 21.91 -1.66
N VAL A 292 -17.22 21.44 -2.75
CA VAL A 292 -16.95 22.28 -3.93
C VAL A 292 -18.29 22.68 -4.55
N SER A 293 -18.46 23.96 -4.90
CA SER A 293 -19.74 24.48 -5.44
C SER A 293 -20.18 23.77 -6.73
N THR A 294 -19.22 23.43 -7.60
CA THR A 294 -19.48 22.69 -8.84
C THR A 294 -19.66 21.19 -8.63
N ALA A 295 -19.38 20.63 -7.45
CA ALA A 295 -19.58 19.21 -7.23
C ALA A 295 -21.07 18.87 -7.12
N ASN A 296 -21.50 17.91 -7.92
CA ASN A 296 -22.83 17.33 -7.83
C ASN A 296 -23.00 16.64 -6.48
N ARG A 297 -24.21 16.69 -5.93
CA ARG A 297 -24.51 16.20 -4.59
C ARG A 297 -25.93 15.64 -4.49
N GLY A 298 -26.21 14.96 -3.39
CA GLY A 298 -27.48 14.28 -3.16
C GLY A 298 -27.32 13.04 -2.28
N PRO A 299 -28.42 12.40 -1.87
CA PRO A 299 -28.40 11.26 -0.96
C PRO A 299 -27.65 10.03 -1.49
N GLN A 300 -27.36 9.98 -2.80
CA GLN A 300 -26.60 8.90 -3.42
C GLN A 300 -25.08 8.99 -3.15
N VAL A 301 -24.58 10.18 -2.77
CA VAL A 301 -23.17 10.35 -2.38
C VAL A 301 -22.88 9.51 -1.14
N ALA A 302 -21.96 8.56 -1.28
CA ALA A 302 -21.50 7.74 -0.16
C ALA A 302 -20.50 8.52 0.70
N VAL A 303 -19.56 9.22 0.05
CA VAL A 303 -18.44 9.88 0.72
C VAL A 303 -17.97 11.08 -0.11
N LEU A 304 -17.44 12.10 0.57
CA LEU A 304 -16.72 13.21 -0.05
C LEU A 304 -15.22 12.95 -0.01
N ALA A 305 -14.47 13.34 -1.03
CA ALA A 305 -13.00 13.29 -0.96
C ALA A 305 -12.38 14.57 -1.55
N PRO A 306 -11.11 14.88 -1.24
CA PRO A 306 -10.37 15.97 -1.89
C PRO A 306 -10.48 15.92 -3.41
N GLY A 307 -10.90 17.04 -4.01
CA GLY A 307 -11.03 17.12 -5.48
C GLY A 307 -10.61 18.47 -6.06
N THR A 308 -9.87 19.29 -5.31
CA THR A 308 -9.33 20.57 -5.79
C THR A 308 -7.86 20.70 -5.49
N HIS A 309 -7.09 21.36 -6.36
CA HIS A 309 -5.65 21.57 -6.19
C HIS A 309 -4.93 20.26 -5.86
N MET A 310 -5.33 19.19 -6.55
CA MET A 310 -4.80 17.85 -6.37
C MET A 310 -3.42 17.77 -6.99
N VAL A 311 -2.52 16.96 -6.42
CA VAL A 311 -1.20 16.70 -7.01
C VAL A 311 -1.15 15.25 -7.46
N SER A 312 -0.74 15.02 -8.71
CA SER A 312 -0.67 13.69 -9.31
C SER A 312 0.37 13.62 -10.43
N THR A 313 0.57 12.42 -10.99
CA THR A 313 1.39 12.15 -12.19
C THR A 313 0.85 12.85 -13.42
N ARG A 314 1.72 13.23 -14.37
CA ARG A 314 1.36 13.92 -15.61
C ARG A 314 1.70 13.07 -16.84
N LEU A 315 0.91 13.24 -17.91
CA LEU A 315 1.19 12.61 -19.20
C LEU A 315 2.56 13.07 -19.73
N GLY A 316 3.38 12.12 -20.21
CA GLY A 316 4.74 12.42 -20.68
C GLY A 316 5.79 12.46 -19.57
N GLY A 317 5.40 12.09 -18.34
CA GLY A 317 6.28 12.03 -17.18
C GLY A 317 6.11 13.19 -16.20
N GLY A 318 6.67 12.99 -15.00
CA GLY A 318 6.66 13.98 -13.93
C GLY A 318 5.35 14.02 -13.14
N ALA A 319 5.27 14.97 -12.22
CA ALA A 319 4.10 15.18 -11.36
C ALA A 319 3.84 16.68 -11.18
N GLY A 320 2.64 17.02 -10.72
CA GLY A 320 2.29 18.38 -10.33
C GLY A 320 0.80 18.57 -10.09
N THR A 321 0.40 19.80 -9.78
CA THR A 321 -1.00 20.15 -9.52
C THR A 321 -1.87 19.95 -10.75
N ILE A 322 -2.93 19.16 -10.65
CA ILE A 322 -3.89 18.85 -11.72
C ILE A 322 -5.17 19.70 -11.58
N GLN A 323 -6.11 19.54 -12.52
CA GLN A 323 -7.39 20.27 -12.50
C GLN A 323 -8.28 19.85 -11.32
N ASP A 324 -9.36 20.60 -11.10
CA ASP A 324 -10.34 20.32 -10.06
C ASP A 324 -11.49 19.47 -10.61
N GLY A 325 -12.01 18.54 -9.80
CA GLY A 325 -13.16 17.73 -10.17
C GLY A 325 -13.43 16.57 -9.23
N THR A 326 -14.68 16.11 -9.20
CA THR A 326 -15.09 14.85 -8.58
C THR A 326 -14.39 13.63 -9.18
N SER A 327 -13.90 13.74 -10.43
CA SER A 327 -13.05 12.75 -11.10
C SER A 327 -11.72 12.52 -10.39
N PHE A 328 -11.22 13.49 -9.61
CA PHE A 328 -10.00 13.35 -8.81
C PHE A 328 -10.27 13.02 -7.34
N ALA A 329 -11.52 13.18 -6.89
CA ALA A 329 -11.98 12.67 -5.59
C ALA A 329 -12.22 11.15 -5.62
N SER A 330 -12.85 10.65 -6.69
CA SER A 330 -13.13 9.22 -6.92
C SER A 330 -11.92 8.28 -6.73
N PRO A 331 -10.73 8.55 -7.33
CA PRO A 331 -9.58 7.66 -7.20
C PRO A 331 -9.02 7.56 -5.78
N LEU A 332 -9.15 8.59 -4.94
CA LEU A 332 -8.74 8.49 -3.54
C LEU A 332 -9.60 7.47 -2.78
N VAL A 333 -10.90 7.46 -3.06
CA VAL A 333 -11.83 6.48 -2.49
C VAL A 333 -11.54 5.10 -3.07
N ALA A 334 -11.34 4.96 -4.38
CA ALA A 334 -11.01 3.68 -5.01
C ALA A 334 -9.72 3.06 -4.45
N GLY A 335 -8.67 3.86 -4.27
CA GLY A 335 -7.45 3.38 -3.64
C GLY A 335 -7.61 3.10 -2.13
N THR A 336 -8.44 3.85 -1.41
CA THR A 336 -8.80 3.50 -0.01
C THR A 336 -9.53 2.15 0.05
N VAL A 337 -10.46 1.89 -0.88
CA VAL A 337 -11.10 0.57 -1.00
C VAL A 337 -10.08 -0.52 -1.28
N ALA A 338 -9.07 -0.26 -2.12
CA ALA A 338 -7.97 -1.20 -2.33
C ALA A 338 -7.17 -1.45 -1.04
N GLN A 339 -6.93 -0.42 -0.23
CA GLN A 339 -6.30 -0.59 1.09
C GLN A 339 -7.13 -1.48 2.02
N LEU A 340 -8.47 -1.30 2.06
CA LEU A 340 -9.38 -2.12 2.86
C LEU A 340 -9.35 -3.58 2.42
N LEU A 341 -9.47 -3.84 1.11
CA LEU A 341 -9.44 -5.19 0.54
C LEU A 341 -8.08 -5.88 0.70
N ALA A 342 -6.98 -5.12 0.77
CA ALA A 342 -5.67 -5.67 1.07
C ALA A 342 -5.49 -6.06 2.55
N VAL A 343 -6.29 -5.49 3.46
CA VAL A 343 -6.35 -5.91 4.87
C VAL A 343 -7.27 -7.11 5.02
N ASP A 344 -8.49 -7.00 4.52
CA ASP A 344 -9.50 -8.05 4.56
C ASP A 344 -10.15 -8.24 3.17
N PRO A 345 -9.67 -9.24 2.40
CA PRO A 345 -10.23 -9.56 1.08
C PRO A 345 -11.66 -10.08 1.11
N SER A 346 -12.21 -10.42 2.30
CA SER A 346 -13.56 -10.98 2.44
C SER A 346 -14.65 -9.92 2.60
N LEU A 347 -14.27 -8.63 2.71
CA LEU A 347 -15.22 -7.54 2.88
C LEU A 347 -16.22 -7.49 1.72
N SER A 348 -17.50 -7.55 2.06
CA SER A 348 -18.57 -7.26 1.13
C SER A 348 -18.61 -5.77 0.78
N ARG A 349 -19.24 -5.45 -0.36
CA ARG A 349 -19.43 -4.05 -0.81
C ARG A 349 -20.15 -3.20 0.22
N ASP A 350 -21.14 -3.77 0.91
CA ASP A 350 -21.90 -3.06 1.94
C ASP A 350 -21.01 -2.77 3.16
N GLN A 351 -20.17 -3.73 3.57
CA GLN A 351 -19.19 -3.49 4.64
C GLN A 351 -18.18 -2.42 4.26
N ILE A 352 -17.68 -2.43 3.01
CA ILE A 352 -16.77 -1.39 2.50
C ILE A 352 -17.46 -0.02 2.55
N ARG A 353 -18.68 0.09 2.01
CA ARG A 353 -19.44 1.34 2.00
C ARG A 353 -19.71 1.84 3.41
N SER A 354 -20.19 0.97 4.30
CA SER A 354 -20.46 1.31 5.70
C SER A 354 -19.19 1.70 6.45
N ASN A 355 -18.05 1.05 6.18
CA ASN A 355 -16.76 1.39 6.77
C ASN A 355 -16.32 2.81 6.39
N LEU A 356 -16.35 3.14 5.08
CA LEU A 356 -16.02 4.47 4.59
C LEU A 356 -16.93 5.54 5.21
N MET A 357 -18.23 5.27 5.28
CA MET A 357 -19.21 6.20 5.84
C MET A 357 -19.06 6.40 7.36
N GLY A 358 -18.85 5.31 8.12
CA GLY A 358 -18.72 5.35 9.58
C GLY A 358 -17.36 5.87 10.07
N SER A 359 -16.34 5.80 9.21
CA SER A 359 -15.01 6.32 9.50
C SER A 359 -14.84 7.78 9.10
N GLY A 360 -15.68 8.29 8.20
CA GLY A 360 -15.58 9.64 7.68
C GLY A 360 -15.84 10.75 8.72
N THR A 361 -15.37 11.95 8.40
CA THR A 361 -15.61 13.16 9.19
C THR A 361 -16.87 13.85 8.67
N SER A 362 -17.82 14.17 9.55
CA SER A 362 -19.05 14.86 9.14
C SER A 362 -18.76 16.22 8.51
N VAL A 363 -19.36 16.48 7.35
CA VAL A 363 -19.35 17.77 6.67
C VAL A 363 -20.80 18.17 6.41
N THR A 364 -21.21 19.31 6.97
CA THR A 364 -22.58 19.80 6.84
C THR A 364 -22.58 21.12 6.07
N ASP A 365 -23.44 21.21 5.06
CA ASP A 365 -23.76 22.45 4.38
C ASP A 365 -25.29 22.65 4.30
N ALA A 366 -25.74 23.67 3.58
CA ALA A 366 -27.17 23.94 3.41
C ALA A 366 -27.94 22.82 2.67
N SER A 367 -27.24 21.92 1.97
CA SER A 367 -27.82 20.80 1.22
C SER A 367 -27.93 19.50 2.02
N GLY A 368 -27.26 19.42 3.18
CA GLY A 368 -27.36 18.27 4.08
C GLY A 368 -26.04 17.96 4.80
N THR A 369 -26.04 16.82 5.50
CA THR A 369 -24.85 16.26 6.14
C THR A 369 -24.30 15.11 5.31
N TYR A 370 -23.02 15.22 4.97
CA TYR A 370 -22.23 14.22 4.28
C TYR A 370 -21.06 13.80 5.17
N VAL A 371 -20.26 12.85 4.69
CA VAL A 371 -19.05 12.38 5.38
C VAL A 371 -17.86 12.50 4.44
N ALA A 372 -16.81 13.18 4.88
CA ALA A 372 -15.54 13.27 4.17
C ALA A 372 -14.66 12.06 4.50
N LEU A 373 -13.96 11.56 3.48
CA LEU A 373 -13.10 10.39 3.54
C LEU A 373 -12.03 10.55 4.62
N ASN A 374 -11.91 9.53 5.48
CA ASN A 374 -10.80 9.37 6.40
C ASN A 374 -10.22 7.96 6.19
N SER A 375 -9.28 7.83 5.25
CA SER A 375 -8.64 6.56 4.90
C SER A 375 -7.91 5.96 6.09
N GLY A 376 -7.27 6.79 6.92
CA GLY A 376 -6.60 6.36 8.14
C GLY A 376 -7.51 5.58 9.08
N LYS A 377 -8.62 6.21 9.49
CA LYS A 377 -9.61 5.58 10.36
C LYS A 377 -10.30 4.39 9.69
N SER A 378 -10.57 4.47 8.40
CA SER A 378 -11.19 3.37 7.63
C SER A 378 -10.34 2.11 7.71
N VAL A 379 -9.04 2.20 7.40
CA VAL A 379 -8.15 1.04 7.40
C VAL A 379 -7.84 0.56 8.82
N VAL A 380 -7.62 1.47 9.78
CA VAL A 380 -7.36 1.12 11.18
C VAL A 380 -8.55 0.38 11.81
N SER A 381 -9.79 0.74 11.46
CA SER A 381 -11.00 0.11 12.00
C SER A 381 -11.21 -1.35 11.57
N LEU A 382 -10.47 -1.84 10.57
CA LEU A 382 -10.48 -3.25 10.18
C LEU A 382 -9.56 -4.12 11.03
N LEU A 383 -8.68 -3.51 11.82
CA LEU A 383 -7.84 -4.25 12.75
C LEU A 383 -8.72 -4.72 13.93
N PRO A 384 -8.52 -5.95 14.43
CA PRO A 384 -9.28 -6.44 15.57
C PRO A 384 -9.07 -5.53 16.78
N ASP A 385 -10.17 -5.18 17.46
CA ASP A 385 -10.15 -4.47 18.73
C ASP A 385 -9.32 -5.28 19.74
N LEU A 386 -8.27 -4.66 20.30
CA LEU A 386 -7.59 -5.22 21.47
C LEU A 386 -8.34 -4.73 22.72
N ILE A 387 -8.98 -5.65 23.44
CA ILE A 387 -9.80 -5.34 24.61
C ILE A 387 -8.90 -5.16 25.83
N ALA A 388 -8.81 -3.93 26.34
CA ALA A 388 -8.28 -3.65 27.67
C ALA A 388 -9.35 -4.02 28.73
N SER A 389 -8.95 -4.69 29.81
CA SER A 389 -9.86 -5.02 30.91
C SER A 389 -9.19 -4.72 32.25
N GLY A 390 -9.81 -3.88 33.08
CA GLY A 390 -9.39 -3.62 34.46
C GLY A 390 -8.52 -2.38 34.60
N GLN A 391 -9.10 -1.32 35.19
CA GLN A 391 -8.35 -0.16 35.66
C GLN A 391 -8.53 -0.01 37.17
N SER A 392 -7.42 0.11 37.90
CA SER A 392 -7.39 0.65 39.25
C SER A 392 -6.11 1.48 39.44
N PHE A 393 -6.27 2.68 40.01
CA PHE A 393 -5.19 3.65 40.23
C PHE A 393 -5.02 3.90 41.73
N ALA A 394 -3.80 3.76 42.23
CA ALA A 394 -3.36 4.41 43.47
C ALA A 394 -2.24 5.39 43.10
N SER A 395 -2.43 6.66 43.46
CA SER A 395 -1.61 7.80 43.06
C SER A 395 -0.20 7.83 43.67
N SER A 396 0.31 6.69 44.17
CA SER A 396 1.66 6.64 44.72
C SER A 396 2.61 5.72 43.96
N ASP A 397 2.24 4.53 43.45
CA ASP A 397 3.31 3.59 43.02
C ASP A 397 3.02 2.59 41.89
N ALA A 398 1.81 2.49 41.29
CA ALA A 398 1.62 1.57 40.16
C ALA A 398 0.47 1.91 39.21
N LEU A 399 0.77 1.94 37.91
CA LEU A 399 -0.21 1.80 36.82
C LEU A 399 -0.33 0.31 36.49
N THR A 400 -1.53 -0.27 36.62
CA THR A 400 -1.80 -1.63 36.15
C THR A 400 -2.83 -1.60 35.03
N VAL A 401 -2.42 -2.00 33.83
CA VAL A 401 -3.30 -2.14 32.66
C VAL A 401 -3.31 -3.60 32.26
N ALA A 402 -4.47 -4.27 32.36
CA ALA A 402 -4.60 -5.62 31.84
C ALA A 402 -5.05 -5.59 30.37
N TYR A 403 -4.49 -6.52 29.57
CA TYR A 403 -4.76 -6.63 28.14
C TYR A 403 -5.26 -8.03 27.80
N SER A 404 -6.08 -8.12 26.75
CA SER A 404 -6.43 -9.36 26.08
C SER A 404 -6.05 -9.26 24.60
N LEU A 405 -5.17 -10.16 24.12
CA LEU A 405 -4.88 -10.30 22.69
C LEU A 405 -5.71 -11.48 22.15
N PRO A 406 -6.32 -11.39 20.94
CA PRO A 406 -6.89 -12.56 20.27
C PRO A 406 -5.77 -13.55 19.91
N ALA A 407 -6.14 -14.75 19.44
CA ALA A 407 -5.15 -15.66 18.85
C ALA A 407 -4.55 -14.99 17.60
N LEU A 408 -3.24 -14.74 17.62
CA LEU A 408 -2.50 -14.09 16.54
C LEU A 408 -1.66 -15.16 15.83
N GLY A 409 -1.88 -15.34 14.52
CA GLY A 409 -1.21 -16.39 13.73
C GLY A 409 0.32 -16.22 13.56
N SER A 410 0.93 -15.21 14.18
CA SER A 410 2.38 -14.95 14.15
C SER A 410 2.85 -14.24 15.42
N ALA A 411 4.17 -14.27 15.69
CA ALA A 411 4.75 -13.53 16.80
C ALA A 411 4.65 -12.01 16.57
N VAL A 412 4.34 -11.26 17.62
CA VAL A 412 4.18 -9.80 17.57
C VAL A 412 5.05 -9.08 18.59
N ASP A 413 5.39 -7.83 18.27
CA ASP A 413 5.98 -6.85 19.18
C ASP A 413 4.92 -5.83 19.59
N LEU A 414 4.87 -5.47 20.88
CA LEU A 414 3.95 -4.47 21.41
C LEU A 414 4.64 -3.10 21.50
N TYR A 415 4.00 -2.09 20.93
CA TYR A 415 4.42 -0.69 20.93
C TYR A 415 3.53 0.09 21.85
N VAL A 416 4.10 0.99 22.64
CA VAL A 416 3.35 1.84 23.56
C VAL A 416 3.67 3.30 23.25
N ALA A 417 2.63 4.05 22.92
CA ALA A 417 2.65 5.48 22.76
C ALA A 417 1.59 6.13 23.65
N VAL A 418 1.76 7.41 23.92
CA VAL A 418 0.82 8.22 24.68
C VAL A 418 0.58 9.50 23.93
N ASP A 419 -0.68 9.76 23.61
CA ASP A 419 -1.10 11.03 23.06
C ASP A 419 -1.20 12.07 24.16
N THR A 420 -0.60 13.24 23.94
CA THR A 420 -0.56 14.35 24.90
C THR A 420 -1.11 15.62 24.24
N PRO A 421 -1.45 16.68 25.01
CA PRO A 421 -1.84 17.97 24.42
C PRO A 421 -0.77 18.59 23.51
N PHE A 422 0.47 18.08 23.57
CA PHE A 422 1.62 18.55 22.80
C PHE A 422 2.01 17.60 21.65
N GLY A 423 1.19 16.57 21.39
CA GLY A 423 1.43 15.54 20.38
C GLY A 423 1.80 14.17 20.97
N PRO A 424 1.98 13.15 20.13
CA PRO A 424 2.24 11.78 20.55
C PRO A 424 3.69 11.59 21.02
N PHE A 425 3.86 10.94 22.17
CA PHE A 425 5.14 10.49 22.70
C PHE A 425 5.21 8.96 22.70
N CYS A 426 6.39 8.39 22.46
CA CYS A 426 6.62 6.95 22.55
C CYS A 426 7.63 6.62 23.65
N LEU A 427 7.48 5.44 24.26
CA LEU A 427 8.43 4.92 25.23
C LEU A 427 9.55 4.18 24.50
N LEU A 428 10.78 4.71 24.58
CA LEU A 428 11.96 4.08 23.99
C LEU A 428 12.38 2.83 24.78
N PRO A 429 13.13 1.88 24.17
CA PRO A 429 13.74 0.75 24.87
C PRO A 429 14.63 1.14 26.06
N SER A 430 15.12 2.39 26.11
CA SER A 430 15.86 2.95 27.23
C SER A 430 14.98 3.33 28.44
N GLY A 431 13.66 3.23 28.34
CA GLY A 431 12.71 3.67 29.37
C GLY A 431 12.48 5.19 29.41
N ILE A 432 12.90 5.91 28.37
CA ILE A 432 12.77 7.36 28.24
C ILE A 432 11.67 7.68 27.23
N TRP A 433 10.84 8.68 27.55
CA TRP A 433 9.84 9.23 26.63
C TRP A 433 10.49 10.14 25.59
N SER A 434 10.09 9.98 24.34
CA SER A 434 10.52 10.86 23.24
C SER A 434 9.34 11.19 22.33
N ASP A 435 9.43 12.34 21.67
CA ASP A 435 8.47 12.73 20.63
C ASP A 435 8.45 11.64 19.55
N ALA A 436 7.26 11.11 19.25
CA ALA A 436 7.10 10.00 18.32
C ALA A 436 7.57 10.35 16.89
N SER A 437 7.61 11.64 16.54
CA SER A 437 8.15 12.11 15.27
C SER A 437 9.67 12.01 15.16
N GLN A 438 10.40 12.03 16.28
CA GLN A 438 11.87 12.01 16.31
C GLN A 438 12.44 10.64 16.63
N ALA A 439 11.74 9.87 17.46
CA ALA A 439 12.21 8.57 17.91
C ALA A 439 12.18 7.50 16.81
N GLY A 440 11.23 7.62 15.87
CA GLY A 440 10.69 6.44 15.20
C GLY A 440 10.03 5.51 16.23
N TYR A 441 9.08 4.67 15.81
CA TYR A 441 8.52 3.68 16.72
C TYR A 441 9.58 2.62 17.03
N GLN A 442 10.28 2.77 18.15
CA GLN A 442 11.32 1.85 18.63
C GLN A 442 10.75 1.01 19.79
N PRO A 443 10.80 -0.32 19.71
CA PRO A 443 10.09 -1.20 20.64
C PRO A 443 10.74 -1.25 22.03
N VAL A 444 9.92 -1.45 23.06
CA VAL A 444 10.34 -2.10 24.32
C VAL A 444 9.94 -3.57 24.18
N ALA A 445 10.85 -4.40 23.69
CA ALA A 445 10.51 -5.75 23.23
C ALA A 445 10.29 -6.74 24.39
N THR A 446 9.07 -7.24 24.53
CA THR A 446 8.86 -8.63 24.97
C THR A 446 8.22 -9.41 23.83
N SER A 447 8.73 -10.61 23.58
CA SER A 447 8.24 -11.48 22.51
C SER A 447 6.93 -12.11 22.92
N TYR A 448 5.87 -11.88 22.14
CA TYR A 448 4.60 -12.54 22.34
C TYR A 448 4.32 -13.54 21.20
N LEU A 449 4.15 -14.81 21.56
CA LEU A 449 3.80 -15.93 20.69
C LEU A 449 2.41 -16.42 21.10
N GLY A 450 1.36 -15.97 20.43
CA GLY A 450 -0.02 -16.29 20.81
C GLY A 450 -0.77 -17.11 19.77
N LEU A 451 -0.53 -18.42 19.70
CA LEU A 451 -1.42 -19.36 19.00
C LEU A 451 -2.80 -19.53 19.71
N ALA A 452 -3.02 -18.81 20.82
CA ALA A 452 -4.25 -18.76 21.60
C ALA A 452 -4.47 -17.33 22.15
N THR A 453 -5.71 -17.03 22.52
CA THR A 453 -6.07 -15.83 23.29
C THR A 453 -5.25 -15.82 24.59
N ALA A 454 -4.61 -14.71 24.94
CA ALA A 454 -4.01 -14.57 26.27
C ALA A 454 -4.38 -13.26 26.94
N GLN A 455 -4.33 -13.34 28.27
CA GLN A 455 -4.55 -12.25 29.19
C GLN A 455 -3.28 -12.03 30.00
N GLY A 456 -2.94 -10.77 30.25
CA GLY A 456 -1.78 -10.43 31.04
C GLY A 456 -1.83 -9.01 31.57
N THR A 457 -0.92 -8.71 32.47
CA THR A 457 -0.65 -7.35 32.95
C THR A 457 0.32 -6.71 31.96
N LEU A 458 0.02 -5.53 31.40
CA LEU A 458 0.90 -4.76 30.51
C LEU A 458 1.90 -3.94 31.35
N PHE A 459 1.38 -3.11 32.25
CA PHE A 459 2.15 -2.32 33.23
C PHE A 459 1.92 -2.88 34.63
N GLY A 460 2.96 -2.96 35.47
CA GLY A 460 2.85 -3.44 36.86
C GLY A 460 3.53 -4.79 37.12
N GLN A 461 3.46 -5.28 38.36
CA GLN A 461 4.17 -6.52 38.74
C GLN A 461 3.77 -7.71 37.87
N GLY A 462 4.76 -8.35 37.26
CA GLY A 462 4.57 -9.52 36.38
C GLY A 462 4.18 -9.19 34.94
N GLY A 463 4.02 -7.91 34.59
CA GLY A 463 3.84 -7.48 33.21
C GLY A 463 5.15 -7.28 32.44
N PRO A 464 5.10 -7.16 31.09
CA PRO A 464 6.28 -6.88 30.27
C PRO A 464 6.88 -5.49 30.54
N PHE A 465 6.11 -4.57 31.14
CA PHE A 465 6.56 -3.26 31.59
C PHE A 465 6.45 -3.16 33.13
N PRO A 466 7.37 -3.79 33.89
CA PRO A 466 7.27 -3.88 35.35
C PRO A 466 7.45 -2.54 36.07
N THR A 467 8.11 -1.57 35.42
CA THR A 467 8.27 -0.20 35.91
C THR A 467 8.05 0.76 34.75
N LEU A 468 7.04 1.63 34.86
CA LEU A 468 6.78 2.70 33.91
C LEU A 468 7.18 4.03 34.54
N SER A 469 8.28 4.61 34.09
CA SER A 469 8.67 5.95 34.51
C SER A 469 7.75 6.98 33.83
N LEU A 470 7.02 7.76 34.63
CA LEU A 470 6.28 8.93 34.15
C LEU A 470 7.18 10.19 34.11
N ALA A 471 8.44 10.07 34.54
CA ALA A 471 9.37 11.18 34.54
C ALA A 471 9.68 11.60 33.10
N GLY A 472 9.53 12.90 32.83
CA GLY A 472 9.73 13.50 31.50
C GLY A 472 8.45 13.74 30.70
N LEU A 473 7.28 13.27 31.15
CA LEU A 473 6.00 13.61 30.53
C LEU A 473 5.48 14.98 31.03
N PRO A 474 5.02 15.87 30.14
CA PRO A 474 4.47 17.18 30.54
C PRO A 474 3.06 17.01 31.10
N SER A 475 2.73 17.63 32.23
CA SER A 475 1.42 17.51 32.89
C SER A 475 0.24 17.69 31.93
N GLY A 476 -0.79 16.84 32.03
CA GLY A 476 -1.88 16.86 31.05
C GLY A 476 -2.87 15.68 31.12
N ARG A 477 -3.73 15.59 30.10
CA ARG A 477 -4.53 14.39 29.81
C ARG A 477 -3.80 13.55 28.78
N TYR A 478 -3.80 12.24 28.99
CA TYR A 478 -3.03 11.28 28.25
C TYR A 478 -3.93 10.18 27.73
N VAL A 479 -3.75 9.79 26.47
CA VAL A 479 -4.44 8.63 25.87
C VAL A 479 -3.39 7.61 25.49
N TRP A 480 -3.46 6.39 26.03
CA TRP A 480 -2.55 5.33 25.63
C TRP A 480 -2.94 4.76 24.28
N LEU A 481 -1.94 4.63 23.42
CA LEU A 481 -1.99 4.01 22.10
C LEU A 481 -1.03 2.82 22.13
N ILE A 482 -1.56 1.61 22.13
CA ILE A 482 -0.72 0.40 22.06
C ILE A 482 -0.95 -0.26 20.72
N ALA A 483 0.12 -0.65 20.03
CA ALA A 483 0.03 -1.34 18.73
C ALA A 483 0.75 -2.68 18.80
N ALA A 484 0.13 -3.74 18.31
CA ALA A 484 0.78 -5.01 18.06
C ALA A 484 1.30 -5.03 16.62
N VAL A 485 2.58 -5.31 16.40
CA VAL A 485 3.20 -5.36 15.07
C VAL A 485 3.74 -6.75 14.83
N SER A 486 3.37 -7.38 13.72
CA SER A 486 3.89 -8.69 13.34
C SER A 486 5.39 -8.63 13.08
N ARG A 487 6.16 -9.52 13.71
CA ARG A 487 7.61 -9.62 13.48
C ARG A 487 7.98 -10.06 12.08
N SER A 488 7.15 -10.90 11.47
CA SER A 488 7.41 -11.44 10.13
C SER A 488 7.13 -10.42 9.03
N SER A 489 6.15 -9.54 9.22
CA SER A 489 5.71 -8.60 8.18
C SER A 489 5.94 -7.14 8.50
N GLY A 490 6.29 -6.78 9.74
CA GLY A 490 6.41 -5.40 10.20
C GLY A 490 5.09 -4.62 10.21
N LYS A 491 3.94 -5.30 10.03
CA LYS A 491 2.61 -4.67 9.92
C LYS A 491 1.92 -4.59 11.27
N VAL A 492 1.17 -3.51 11.51
CA VAL A 492 0.25 -3.44 12.66
C VAL A 492 -0.86 -4.48 12.48
N VAL A 493 -1.03 -5.34 13.48
CA VAL A 493 -2.01 -6.45 13.52
C VAL A 493 -3.02 -6.32 14.66
N GLY A 494 -2.97 -5.22 15.43
CA GLY A 494 -3.98 -4.86 16.44
C GLY A 494 -3.60 -3.57 17.17
N THR A 495 -4.58 -2.84 17.71
CA THR A 495 -4.35 -1.62 18.52
C THR A 495 -5.23 -1.59 19.79
N ILE A 496 -4.70 -1.07 20.91
CA ILE A 496 -5.46 -0.71 22.12
C ILE A 496 -5.50 0.82 22.18
N VAL A 497 -6.69 1.39 22.30
CA VAL A 497 -6.89 2.80 22.61
C VAL A 497 -7.60 2.86 23.96
N GLU A 498 -6.91 3.34 24.99
CA GLU A 498 -7.54 3.49 26.31
C GLU A 498 -8.41 4.75 26.41
N SER A 499 -9.27 4.78 27.44
CA SER A 499 -9.90 6.01 27.91
C SER A 499 -8.86 6.97 28.51
N PRO A 500 -9.02 8.29 28.40
CA PRO A 500 -8.02 9.27 28.81
C PRO A 500 -7.72 9.20 30.31
N ILE A 501 -6.44 9.12 30.67
CA ILE A 501 -5.93 9.21 32.04
C ILE A 501 -5.41 10.64 32.25
N SER A 502 -5.76 11.28 33.36
CA SER A 502 -5.23 12.61 33.71
C SER A 502 -4.02 12.43 34.63
N ILE A 503 -2.83 12.90 34.23
CA ILE A 503 -1.67 12.97 35.13
C ILE A 503 -1.59 14.39 35.67
N VAL A 504 -1.77 14.51 36.99
CA VAL A 504 -1.55 15.74 37.73
C VAL A 504 -0.12 15.66 38.28
N ALA A 505 0.74 16.62 37.94
CA ALA A 505 2.06 16.71 38.57
C ALA A 505 1.86 16.93 40.09
N GLN A 506 2.56 16.15 40.92
CA GLN A 506 2.74 16.53 42.33
C GLN A 506 3.77 17.64 42.44
#